data_AF-A0A830FK31-F1
#
_entry.id   AF-A0A830FK31-F1
#
_cell.length_a   1.000
_cell.length_b   1.000
_cell.length_c   1.000
_cell.angle_alpha   90.00
_cell.angle_beta   90.00
_cell.angle_gamma   90.00
#
_symmetry.space_group_name_H-M   'P 1'
#
loop_
_entity.id
_entity.type
_entity.pdbx_description
1 polymer ?
#
loop_
_entity_poly.entity_id
_entity_poly.type
_entity_poly.pdbx_seq_one_letter_code
_entity_poly.pdbx_strand_id
1 'polypeptide(L)'
;MRRRRYLAAAATGLAGALAGCNGLGLGILGPSGEWKLRAMPADPEASDHTCTLEESFVDAHPNLETVLSRAADGERGSWSEPVYLDAETGNELGADMADYCEGGFRGVYFHDGDAFFVSLIDRNPGNGKGHDH
;
A
#
# COMPACT_ATOMS: atom_id res chain seq x y z
N MET A 1 -36.38 -73.14 8.70
CA MET A 1 -37.72 -72.50 8.80
C MET A 1 -37.78 -71.31 7.83
N ARG A 2 -38.98 -70.84 7.42
CA ARG A 2 -39.17 -69.63 6.58
C ARG A 2 -39.11 -68.34 7.41
N ARG A 3 -38.80 -67.22 6.72
CA ARG A 3 -39.27 -65.80 6.84
C ARG A 3 -38.05 -64.85 6.84
N ARG A 4 -37.77 -64.09 5.78
CA ARG A 4 -38.46 -62.92 5.15
C ARG A 4 -38.14 -61.57 5.83
N ARG A 5 -37.33 -60.75 5.12
CA ARG A 5 -37.34 -59.26 5.07
C ARG A 5 -37.04 -58.56 6.43
N TYR A 6 -36.53 -57.34 6.56
CA TYR A 6 -36.46 -56.13 5.71
C TYR A 6 -35.04 -55.50 5.85
N LEU A 7 -34.67 -54.31 5.34
CA LEU A 7 -35.42 -53.24 4.66
C LEU A 7 -34.60 -52.68 3.48
N ALA A 8 -34.14 -51.43 3.55
CA ALA A 8 -33.26 -50.74 2.61
C ALA A 8 -32.38 -49.75 3.40
N ALA A 9 -31.09 -49.67 3.06
CA ALA A 9 -30.25 -48.54 3.43
C ALA A 9 -30.28 -47.54 2.27
N ALA A 10 -31.01 -46.44 2.45
CA ALA A 10 -31.11 -45.40 1.43
C ALA A 10 -29.77 -44.65 1.32
N ALA A 11 -29.22 -44.57 0.10
CA ALA A 11 -28.03 -43.76 -0.19
C ALA A 11 -28.40 -42.28 -0.33
N THR A 12 -28.80 -41.62 0.76
CA THR A 12 -28.98 -40.17 0.82
C THR A 12 -27.64 -39.48 1.10
N GLY A 13 -26.79 -39.41 0.07
CA GLY A 13 -25.49 -38.71 0.08
C GLY A 13 -25.51 -37.32 -0.56
N LEU A 14 -26.70 -36.79 -0.91
CA LEU A 14 -26.88 -35.47 -1.53
C LEU A 14 -27.52 -34.50 -0.53
N ALA A 15 -26.70 -34.04 0.41
CA ALA A 15 -26.95 -32.86 1.23
C ALA A 15 -25.59 -32.20 1.55
N GLY A 16 -24.95 -31.66 0.52
CA GLY A 16 -23.81 -30.76 0.72
C GLY A 16 -24.26 -29.61 1.61
N ALA A 17 -23.53 -29.36 2.71
CA ALA A 17 -23.95 -28.45 3.75
C ALA A 17 -23.92 -26.97 3.29
N LEU A 18 -25.01 -26.51 2.68
CA LEU A 18 -25.31 -25.08 2.50
C LEU A 18 -25.81 -24.48 3.81
N ALA A 19 -24.99 -24.62 4.85
CA ALA A 19 -25.16 -24.07 6.19
C ALA A 19 -23.84 -23.45 6.67
N GLY A 20 -23.21 -22.65 5.79
CA GLY A 20 -22.04 -21.84 6.08
C GLY A 20 -22.39 -20.37 5.86
N CYS A 21 -22.50 -19.61 6.94
CA CYS A 21 -23.03 -18.25 6.99
C CYS A 21 -22.54 -17.31 5.88
N ASN A 22 -23.47 -16.78 5.08
CA ASN A 22 -23.28 -15.54 4.32
C ASN A 22 -23.30 -14.33 5.28
N GLY A 23 -22.28 -14.21 6.13
CA GLY A 23 -21.93 -13.01 6.88
C GLY A 23 -20.46 -12.71 6.61
N LEU A 24 -20.11 -11.76 5.73
CA LEU A 24 -20.20 -10.31 6.00
C LEU A 24 -19.65 -9.93 7.38
N GLY A 25 -18.53 -10.54 7.78
CA GLY A 25 -17.88 -10.27 9.07
C GLY A 25 -16.38 -10.60 9.17
N LEU A 26 -15.76 -11.09 8.08
CA LEU A 26 -14.30 -11.05 8.01
C LEU A 26 -13.87 -9.62 7.77
N GLY A 27 -12.98 -9.10 8.61
CA GLY A 27 -12.34 -7.81 8.43
C GLY A 27 -11.42 -7.80 7.22
N ILE A 28 -11.99 -7.71 6.02
CA ILE A 28 -11.32 -7.28 4.78
C ILE A 28 -11.09 -5.76 4.82
N LEU A 29 -10.84 -5.24 6.02
CA LEU A 29 -10.35 -3.90 6.28
C LEU A 29 -8.84 -4.01 6.21
N GLY A 30 -8.32 -3.99 4.98
CA GLY A 30 -6.94 -3.59 4.76
C GLY A 30 -6.69 -2.23 5.43
N PRO A 31 -5.44 -1.89 5.77
CA PRO A 31 -5.11 -0.72 6.57
C PRO A 31 -5.86 0.53 6.10
N SER A 32 -6.45 1.27 7.04
CA SER A 32 -7.23 2.47 6.78
C SER A 32 -6.33 3.60 6.28
N GLY A 33 -6.69 4.17 5.15
CA GLY A 33 -5.99 5.28 4.52
C GLY A 33 -6.16 5.21 3.01
N GLU A 34 -6.49 6.34 2.42
CA GLU A 34 -6.81 6.49 1.01
C GLU A 34 -5.54 6.56 0.16
N TRP A 35 -4.41 7.00 0.73
CA TRP A 35 -3.10 6.97 0.09
C TRP A 35 -2.16 5.97 0.75
N LYS A 36 -1.24 5.43 -0.05
CA LYS A 36 -0.11 4.59 0.39
C LYS A 36 1.20 5.32 0.11
N LEU A 37 1.90 5.71 1.17
CA LEU A 37 3.26 6.24 1.12
C LEU A 37 4.27 5.15 1.51
N ARG A 38 5.41 5.09 0.83
CA ARG A 38 6.54 4.19 1.11
C ARG A 38 7.80 4.68 0.39
N ALA A 39 8.97 4.28 0.87
CA ALA A 39 10.25 4.52 0.20
C ALA A 39 11.05 3.21 0.02
N MET A 40 12.11 3.27 -0.76
CA MET A 40 13.08 2.18 -1.00
C MET A 40 14.44 2.81 -1.28
N PRO A 41 15.58 2.24 -0.81
CA PRO A 41 16.91 2.62 -1.28
C PRO A 41 17.02 2.52 -2.80
N ALA A 42 17.38 3.62 -3.45
CA ALA A 42 17.64 3.68 -4.87
C ALA A 42 19.13 3.49 -5.17
N ASP A 43 19.43 3.24 -6.44
CA ASP A 43 20.75 3.55 -6.98
C ASP A 43 20.76 5.05 -7.38
N PRO A 44 21.75 5.86 -6.94
CA PRO A 44 21.85 7.28 -7.29
C PRO A 44 21.75 7.57 -8.78
N GLU A 45 22.20 6.64 -9.64
CA GLU A 45 22.22 6.80 -11.10
C GLU A 45 21.00 6.17 -11.81
N ALA A 46 19.97 5.72 -11.06
CA ALA A 46 18.81 5.03 -11.62
C ALA A 46 17.82 5.91 -12.41
N SER A 47 17.99 7.23 -12.42
CA SER A 47 17.08 8.18 -13.07
C SER A 47 17.80 9.47 -13.46
N ASP A 48 17.57 9.96 -14.68
CA ASP A 48 18.00 11.30 -15.11
C ASP A 48 17.27 12.42 -14.35
N HIS A 49 16.11 12.11 -13.74
CA HIS A 49 15.38 13.00 -12.85
C HIS A 49 15.75 12.73 -11.40
N THR A 50 16.28 13.74 -10.73
CA THR A 50 16.68 13.70 -9.32
C THR A 50 16.17 14.95 -8.58
N CYS A 51 15.94 14.82 -7.27
CA CYS A 51 15.54 15.93 -6.41
C CYS A 51 16.18 15.75 -5.02
N THR A 52 16.72 16.82 -4.43
CA THR A 52 17.28 16.76 -3.07
C THR A 52 16.25 17.27 -2.07
N LEU A 53 15.82 16.41 -1.16
CA LEU A 53 14.89 16.73 -0.08
C LEU A 53 15.70 17.26 1.12
N GLU A 54 15.77 18.60 1.23
CA GLU A 54 16.40 19.27 2.37
C GLU A 54 15.71 18.89 3.69
N GLU A 55 16.46 18.92 4.80
CA GLU A 55 16.00 18.59 6.17
C GLU A 55 14.68 19.30 6.50
N SER A 56 14.60 20.61 6.24
CA SER A 56 13.41 21.43 6.51
C SER A 56 12.16 21.05 5.70
N PHE A 57 12.30 20.39 4.54
CA PHE A 57 11.17 19.84 3.79
C PHE A 57 10.71 18.52 4.40
N VAL A 58 11.64 17.67 4.84
CA VAL A 58 11.32 16.37 5.46
C VAL A 58 10.70 16.56 6.85
N ASP A 59 11.21 17.51 7.65
CA ASP A 59 10.65 17.91 8.95
C ASP A 59 9.20 18.38 8.87
N ALA A 60 8.82 19.07 7.77
CA ALA A 60 7.45 19.49 7.53
C ALA A 60 6.50 18.31 7.21
N HIS A 61 7.06 17.15 6.84
CA HIS A 61 6.35 15.97 6.37
C HIS A 61 6.74 14.73 7.18
N PRO A 62 6.30 14.58 8.45
CA PRO A 62 6.73 13.48 9.33
C PRO A 62 6.38 12.08 8.81
N ASN A 63 5.38 11.96 7.93
CA ASN A 63 5.07 10.72 7.24
C ASN A 63 6.12 10.34 6.17
N LEU A 64 6.73 11.34 5.51
CA LEU A 64 7.84 11.19 4.57
C LEU A 64 9.12 10.82 5.33
N GLU A 65 9.47 11.57 6.38
CA GLU A 65 10.56 11.25 7.32
C GLU A 65 10.47 9.77 7.77
N THR A 66 9.28 9.36 8.22
CA THR A 66 9.02 7.99 8.69
C THR A 66 9.33 6.93 7.62
N VAL A 67 9.00 7.15 6.34
CA VAL A 67 9.29 6.15 5.29
C VAL A 67 10.74 6.23 4.80
N LEU A 68 11.36 7.40 4.79
CA LEU A 68 12.77 7.57 4.44
C LEU A 68 13.67 6.89 5.48
N SER A 69 13.44 7.12 6.77
CA SER A 69 14.14 6.44 7.87
C SER A 69 14.00 4.90 7.77
N ARG A 70 12.79 4.38 7.56
CA ARG A 70 12.56 2.93 7.33
C ARG A 70 13.23 2.39 6.07
N ALA A 71 13.47 3.23 5.07
CA ALA A 71 14.14 2.83 3.84
C ALA A 71 15.66 2.82 4.03
N ALA A 72 16.25 3.77 4.78
CA ALA A 72 17.69 3.83 5.02
C ALA A 72 18.25 2.55 5.70
N ASP A 73 17.50 1.98 6.65
CA ASP A 73 17.81 0.69 7.28
C ASP A 73 17.49 -0.55 6.38
N GLY A 74 16.95 -0.33 5.18
CA GLY A 74 16.41 -1.36 4.30
C GLY A 74 17.38 -1.91 3.25
N GLU A 75 17.04 -3.07 2.67
CA GLU A 75 17.76 -3.62 1.52
C GLU A 75 17.35 -2.95 0.21
N ARG A 76 18.30 -2.67 -0.68
CA ARG A 76 18.02 -2.20 -2.06
C ARG A 76 17.05 -3.17 -2.77
N GLY A 77 16.04 -2.62 -3.45
CA GLY A 77 14.98 -3.41 -4.08
C GLY A 77 13.81 -3.75 -3.16
N SER A 78 13.90 -3.49 -1.85
CA SER A 78 12.83 -3.73 -0.88
C SER A 78 12.14 -2.44 -0.46
N TRP A 79 10.82 -2.35 -0.67
CA TRP A 79 10.02 -1.23 -0.19
C TRP A 79 9.87 -1.28 1.34
N SER A 80 9.97 -0.11 1.99
CA SER A 80 9.64 0.08 3.40
C SER A 80 8.23 -0.39 3.73
N GLU A 81 7.99 -0.72 5.01
CA GLU A 81 6.61 -0.85 5.51
C GLU A 81 5.87 0.48 5.27
N PRO A 82 4.73 0.47 4.58
CA PRO A 82 4.02 1.69 4.22
C PRO A 82 3.52 2.51 5.41
N VAL A 83 3.33 3.80 5.15
CA VAL A 83 2.45 4.67 5.92
C VAL A 83 1.17 4.88 5.09
N TYR A 84 0.02 4.87 5.75
CA TYR A 84 -1.27 5.07 5.11
C TYR A 84 -1.84 6.41 5.55
N LEU A 85 -2.23 7.24 4.58
CA LEU A 85 -2.68 8.62 4.79
C LEU A 85 -4.15 8.77 4.38
N ASP A 86 -4.86 9.71 4.98
CA ASP A 86 -6.15 10.19 4.45
C ASP A 86 -5.99 10.97 3.13
N ALA A 87 -7.11 11.28 2.47
CA ALA A 87 -7.10 12.01 1.21
C ALA A 87 -6.57 13.45 1.32
N GLU A 88 -6.64 14.10 2.48
CA GLU A 88 -6.15 15.48 2.67
C GLU A 88 -4.61 15.46 2.70
N THR A 89 -4.04 14.78 3.69
CA THR A 89 -2.59 14.61 3.89
C THR A 89 -1.90 14.02 2.65
N GLY A 90 -2.54 13.06 1.97
CA GLY A 90 -1.97 12.44 0.77
C GLY A 90 -1.98 13.34 -0.46
N ASN A 91 -2.98 14.22 -0.62
CA ASN A 91 -2.97 15.22 -1.69
C ASN A 91 -2.02 16.38 -1.38
N GLU A 92 -1.93 16.81 -0.13
CA GLU A 92 -1.01 17.88 0.30
C GLU A 92 0.45 17.47 0.07
N LEU A 93 0.86 16.30 0.58
CA LEU A 93 2.21 15.75 0.31
C LEU A 93 2.45 15.56 -1.21
N GLY A 94 1.43 15.17 -1.96
CA GLY A 94 1.50 15.01 -3.41
C GLY A 94 1.73 16.33 -4.15
N ALA A 95 1.09 17.41 -3.72
CA ALA A 95 1.29 18.76 -4.24
C ALA A 95 2.65 19.31 -3.82
N ASP A 96 2.99 19.24 -2.53
CA ASP A 96 4.22 19.82 -1.99
C ASP A 96 5.47 19.13 -2.56
N MET A 97 5.48 17.80 -2.72
CA MET A 97 6.57 17.11 -3.43
C MET A 97 6.64 17.46 -4.92
N ALA A 98 5.50 17.72 -5.58
CA ALA A 98 5.49 18.12 -6.98
C ALA A 98 6.02 19.54 -7.17
N ASP A 99 5.57 20.50 -6.36
CA ASP A 99 6.00 21.89 -6.42
C ASP A 99 7.48 22.04 -6.00
N TYR A 100 7.91 21.34 -4.94
CA TYR A 100 9.27 21.39 -4.44
C TYR A 100 10.30 20.81 -5.44
N CYS A 101 9.93 19.77 -6.19
CA CYS A 101 10.78 19.13 -7.19
C CYS A 101 10.49 19.57 -8.64
N GLU A 102 9.90 20.76 -8.86
CA GLU A 102 9.59 21.35 -10.17
C GLU A 102 8.80 20.42 -11.14
N GLY A 103 7.88 19.63 -10.60
CA GLY A 103 7.06 18.63 -11.31
C GLY A 103 7.68 17.24 -11.43
N GLY A 104 8.90 17.04 -10.89
CA GLY A 104 9.67 15.80 -10.94
C GLY A 104 9.21 14.68 -9.99
N PHE A 105 7.92 14.32 -9.99
CA PHE A 105 7.36 13.34 -9.03
C PHE A 105 7.88 11.88 -9.18
N ARG A 106 8.65 11.60 -10.24
CA ARG A 106 9.08 10.25 -10.65
C ARG A 106 10.58 10.18 -10.91
N GLY A 107 11.38 10.34 -9.85
CA GLY A 107 12.83 10.30 -9.91
C GLY A 107 13.48 9.66 -8.67
N VAL A 108 14.80 9.87 -8.54
CA VAL A 108 15.55 9.53 -7.33
C VAL A 108 15.57 10.75 -6.40
N TYR A 109 15.13 10.56 -5.16
CA TYR A 109 15.14 11.57 -4.12
C TYR A 109 16.37 11.38 -3.23
N PHE A 110 17.15 12.44 -3.03
CA PHE A 110 18.30 12.44 -2.13
C PHE A 110 17.94 13.05 -0.77
N HIS A 111 18.32 12.40 0.32
CA HIS A 111 18.12 12.91 1.68
C HIS A 111 19.21 12.34 2.61
N ASP A 112 19.79 13.19 3.48
CA ASP A 112 20.94 12.86 4.36
C ASP A 112 22.10 12.09 3.68
N GLY A 113 22.33 12.38 2.39
CA GLY A 113 23.37 11.72 1.58
C GLY A 113 22.97 10.36 0.98
N ASP A 114 21.84 9.78 1.39
CA ASP A 114 21.25 8.57 0.82
C ASP A 114 20.30 8.89 -0.35
N ALA A 115 20.05 7.87 -1.19
CA ALA A 115 19.21 7.94 -2.38
C ALA A 115 17.99 7.02 -2.26
N PHE A 116 16.82 7.52 -2.62
CA PHE A 116 15.53 6.85 -2.42
C PHE A 116 14.60 6.92 -3.63
N PHE A 117 13.85 5.85 -3.86
CA PHE A 117 12.59 5.93 -4.59
C PHE A 117 11.45 6.15 -3.60
N VAL A 118 10.69 7.22 -3.77
CA VAL A 118 9.47 7.48 -2.99
C VAL A 118 8.25 7.13 -3.84
N SER A 119 7.26 6.46 -3.24
CA SER A 119 6.03 6.03 -3.89
C SER A 119 4.84 6.44 -3.03
N LEU A 120 4.09 7.42 -3.54
CA LEU A 120 2.81 7.88 -3.02
C LEU A 120 1.71 7.48 -4.03
N ILE A 121 0.77 6.64 -3.62
CA ILE A 121 -0.24 6.03 -4.51
C ILE A 121 -1.65 6.19 -3.92
N ASP A 122 -2.58 6.78 -4.68
CA ASP A 122 -4.01 6.80 -4.37
C ASP A 122 -4.58 5.36 -4.49
N ARG A 123 -5.28 4.93 -3.44
CA ARG A 123 -5.92 3.62 -3.32
C ARG A 123 -7.42 3.69 -3.57
N ASN A 124 -7.99 4.88 -3.70
CA ASN A 124 -9.41 5.14 -3.90
C ASN A 124 -9.61 6.09 -5.09
N PRO A 125 -9.67 5.57 -6.33
CA PRO A 125 -9.61 6.37 -7.54
C PRO A 125 -10.71 7.45 -7.58
N GLY A 126 -10.28 8.70 -7.65
CA GLY A 126 -11.13 9.90 -7.57
C GLY A 126 -10.71 10.87 -6.45
N ASN A 127 -9.78 10.47 -5.58
CA ASN A 127 -9.21 11.34 -4.55
C ASN A 127 -8.01 12.15 -5.04
N GLY A 128 -7.23 11.62 -5.98
CA GLY A 128 -6.18 12.37 -6.68
C GLY A 128 -6.71 13.68 -7.28
N LYS A 129 -6.19 14.82 -6.82
CA LYS A 129 -6.48 16.15 -7.38
C LYS A 129 -5.64 16.44 -8.65
N GLY A 130 -5.39 15.44 -9.49
CA GLY A 130 -4.48 15.52 -10.64
C GLY A 130 -3.12 14.85 -10.44
N HIS A 131 -3.00 13.97 -9.45
CA HIS A 131 -1.79 13.19 -9.13
C HIS A 131 -1.95 11.68 -9.45
N ASP A 132 -3.05 11.32 -10.11
CA ASP A 132 -3.61 9.98 -10.33
C ASP A 132 -3.25 9.38 -11.71
N HIS A 133 -2.08 9.75 -12.26
CA HIS A 133 -1.58 9.34 -13.58
C HIS A 133 -0.17 8.75 -13.43
#